data_AF-A0A957ME35-F1
#
_entry.id   AF-A0A957ME35-F1
#
_cell.length_a   1.000
_cell.length_b   1.000
_cell.length_c   1.000
_cell.angle_alpha   90.00
_cell.angle_beta   90.00
_cell.angle_gamma   90.00
#
_symmetry.space_group_name_H-M   'P 1'
#
loop_
_entity.id
_entity.type
_entity.pdbx_description
1 polymer ?
#
loop_
_entity_poly.entity_id
_entity_poly.type
_entity_poly.pdbx_seq_one_letter_code
_entity_poly.pdbx_strand_id
1 'polypeptide(L)'
;LAAAGGDLSHQVPVQTSDELGALASAFNYMVGEVRTMLEQQRAFVANASHELRTPLTNIKLRIEAVRTLGDEDTEITTRYLAEIESEADRLTRLANQLLDLAHLESGGVLTPAEATDIAPALHQTAEIMRLRAQRAGV
;
A
#
# COMPACT_ATOMS: atom_id res chain seq x y z
N LEU A 1 -19.51 -23.55 19.81
CA LEU A 1 -19.59 -23.61 18.33
C LEU A 1 -19.60 -22.23 17.64
N ALA A 2 -19.49 -21.10 18.36
CA ALA A 2 -19.52 -19.75 17.75
C ALA A 2 -18.31 -19.43 16.83
N ALA A 3 -17.09 -19.86 17.20
CA ALA A 3 -15.90 -19.62 16.39
C ALA A 3 -15.94 -20.31 15.01
N ALA A 4 -16.62 -21.45 14.87
CA ALA A 4 -16.81 -22.13 13.59
C ALA A 4 -17.74 -21.37 12.63
N GLY A 5 -18.53 -20.42 13.15
CA GLY A 5 -19.38 -19.52 12.36
C GLY A 5 -18.69 -18.21 11.96
N GLY A 6 -17.40 -18.03 12.25
CA GLY A 6 -16.66 -16.81 11.94
C GLY A 6 -16.77 -15.69 13.00
N ASP A 7 -17.41 -15.96 14.13
CA ASP A 7 -17.41 -15.03 15.27
C ASP A 7 -16.11 -15.17 16.07
N LEU A 8 -15.12 -14.35 15.69
CA LEU A 8 -13.82 -14.24 16.37
C LEU A 8 -13.85 -13.26 17.56
N SER A 9 -15.02 -12.76 17.95
CA SER A 9 -15.17 -11.90 19.12
C SER A 9 -15.40 -12.69 20.41
N HIS A 10 -15.80 -13.95 20.29
CA HIS A 10 -16.09 -14.83 21.41
C HIS A 10 -14.84 -15.52 21.93
N GLN A 11 -14.56 -15.36 23.23
CA GLN A 11 -13.46 -16.04 23.91
C GLN A 11 -13.97 -17.26 24.67
N VAL A 12 -13.19 -18.34 24.65
CA VAL A 12 -13.45 -19.53 25.46
C VAL A 12 -13.03 -19.22 26.91
N PRO A 13 -13.91 -19.36 27.91
CA PRO A 13 -13.55 -19.13 29.30
C PRO A 13 -12.44 -20.09 29.76
N VAL A 14 -11.38 -19.56 30.37
CA VAL A 14 -10.31 -20.36 30.98
C VAL A 14 -10.69 -20.63 32.44
N GLN A 15 -11.24 -21.80 32.73
CA GLN A 15 -11.81 -22.14 34.05
C GLN A 15 -10.88 -22.97 34.93
N THR A 16 -9.92 -23.67 34.32
CA THR A 16 -9.02 -24.62 34.98
C THR A 16 -7.56 -24.25 34.68
N SER A 17 -6.64 -24.71 35.52
CA SER A 17 -5.18 -24.52 35.33
C SER A 17 -4.48 -25.80 34.84
N ASP A 18 -5.26 -26.73 34.29
CA ASP A 18 -4.82 -28.00 33.71
C ASP A 18 -4.61 -27.86 32.19
N GLU A 19 -4.42 -28.99 31.51
CA GLU A 19 -4.22 -29.05 30.06
C GLU A 19 -5.40 -28.46 29.27
N LEU A 20 -6.62 -28.53 29.80
CA LEU A 20 -7.80 -27.92 29.18
C LEU A 20 -7.76 -26.39 29.29
N GLY A 21 -7.29 -25.87 30.42
CA GLY A 21 -7.04 -24.45 30.60
C GLY A 21 -5.94 -23.90 29.69
N ALA A 22 -4.85 -24.65 29.53
CA ALA A 22 -3.77 -24.32 28.61
C ALA A 22 -4.25 -24.30 27.15
N LEU A 23 -5.05 -25.31 26.75
CA LEU A 23 -5.64 -25.36 25.41
C LEU A 23 -6.60 -24.19 25.14
N ALA A 24 -7.46 -23.86 26.11
CA ALA A 24 -8.37 -22.72 25.99
C ALA A 24 -7.60 -21.39 25.82
N SER A 25 -6.49 -21.22 26.55
CA SER A 25 -5.62 -20.05 26.43
C SER A 25 -4.95 -19.99 25.05
N ALA A 26 -4.39 -21.10 24.58
CA ALA A 26 -3.76 -21.19 23.25
C ALA A 26 -4.77 -20.94 22.12
N PHE A 27 -5.99 -21.45 22.25
CA PHE A 27 -7.08 -21.20 21.32
C PHE A 27 -7.46 -19.72 21.26
N ASN A 28 -7.65 -19.07 22.42
CA ASN A 28 -7.97 -17.65 22.48
C ASN A 28 -6.86 -16.78 21.89
N TYR A 29 -5.59 -17.15 22.11
CA TYR A 29 -4.44 -16.47 21.51
C TYR A 29 -4.48 -16.58 19.97
N MET A 30 -4.66 -17.78 19.44
CA MET A 30 -4.78 -18.01 17.99
C MET A 30 -5.95 -17.24 17.37
N VAL A 31 -7.12 -17.22 18.03
CA VAL A 31 -8.28 -16.43 17.59
C VAL A 31 -7.97 -14.93 17.57
N GLY A 32 -7.24 -14.44 18.58
CA GLY A 32 -6.74 -13.07 18.63
C GLY A 32 -5.84 -12.72 17.44
N GLU A 33 -4.85 -13.57 17.16
CA GLU A 33 -3.94 -13.38 16.02
C GLU A 33 -4.69 -13.37 14.68
N VAL A 34 -5.60 -14.32 14.46
CA VAL A 34 -6.43 -14.37 13.24
C VAL A 34 -7.28 -13.12 13.10
N ARG A 35 -7.85 -12.62 14.19
CA ARG A 35 -8.64 -11.40 14.19
C ARG A 35 -7.78 -10.19 13.81
N THR A 36 -6.60 -10.04 14.41
CA THR A 36 -5.67 -8.96 14.09
C THR A 36 -5.26 -8.99 12.61
N MET A 37 -4.94 -10.18 12.08
CA MET A 37 -4.61 -10.35 10.66
C MET A 37 -5.77 -9.90 9.74
N LEU A 38 -7.01 -10.28 10.07
CA LEU A 38 -8.19 -9.87 9.29
C LEU A 38 -8.47 -8.35 9.38
N GLU A 39 -8.26 -7.74 10.55
CA GLU A 39 -8.39 -6.29 10.73
C GLU A 39 -7.34 -5.54 9.89
N GLN A 40 -6.09 -6.00 9.88
CA GLN A 40 -5.02 -5.46 9.05
C GLN A 40 -5.34 -5.59 7.56
N GLN A 41 -5.79 -6.77 7.10
CA GLN A 41 -6.17 -6.99 5.70
C GLN A 41 -7.30 -6.04 5.26
N ARG A 42 -8.32 -5.85 6.10
CA ARG A 42 -9.42 -4.91 5.81
C ARG A 42 -8.94 -3.47 5.73
N ALA A 43 -8.08 -3.05 6.66
CA ALA A 43 -7.50 -1.71 6.67
C ALA A 43 -6.64 -1.48 5.41
N PHE A 44 -5.83 -2.45 5.02
CA PHE A 44 -5.02 -2.41 3.79
C PHE A 44 -5.90 -2.21 2.55
N VAL A 45 -6.93 -3.04 2.37
CA VAL A 45 -7.86 -2.94 1.22
C VAL A 45 -8.58 -1.58 1.20
N ALA A 46 -9.02 -1.07 2.35
CA ALA A 46 -9.66 0.24 2.45
C ALA A 46 -8.70 1.36 2.04
N ASN A 47 -7.49 1.36 2.57
CA ASN A 47 -6.47 2.37 2.26
C ASN A 47 -6.08 2.35 0.77
N ALA A 48 -5.84 1.15 0.21
CA ALA A 48 -5.58 0.97 -1.21
C ALA A 48 -6.72 1.54 -2.06
N SER A 49 -7.97 1.23 -1.71
CA SER A 49 -9.15 1.72 -2.43
C SER A 49 -9.26 3.25 -2.40
N HIS A 50 -8.94 3.87 -1.27
CA HIS A 50 -8.94 5.33 -1.13
C HIS A 50 -7.84 5.98 -1.98
N GLU A 51 -6.61 5.48 -1.90
CA GLU A 51 -5.46 6.04 -2.63
C GLU A 51 -5.58 5.90 -4.14
N LEU A 52 -6.23 4.84 -4.64
CA LEU A 52 -6.51 4.62 -6.05
C LEU A 52 -7.65 5.50 -6.58
N ARG A 53 -8.66 5.80 -5.74
CA ARG A 53 -9.85 6.58 -6.16
C ARG A 53 -9.51 8.01 -6.56
N THR A 54 -8.59 8.64 -5.85
CA THR A 54 -8.18 10.03 -6.10
C THR A 54 -7.57 10.24 -7.50
N PRO A 55 -6.49 9.53 -7.91
CA PRO A 55 -5.90 9.69 -9.23
C PRO A 55 -6.87 9.28 -10.35
N LEU A 56 -7.70 8.24 -10.14
CA LEU A 56 -8.75 7.87 -11.10
C LEU A 56 -9.78 8.99 -11.30
N THR A 57 -10.19 9.64 -10.23
CA THR A 57 -11.11 10.79 -10.29
C THR A 57 -10.47 11.94 -11.08
N ASN A 58 -9.20 12.24 -10.82
CA ASN A 58 -8.47 13.30 -11.54
C ASN A 58 -8.33 13.00 -13.03
N ILE A 59 -7.98 11.76 -13.40
CA ILE A 59 -7.92 11.32 -14.80
C ILE A 59 -9.28 11.54 -15.48
N LYS A 60 -10.36 11.10 -14.84
CA LYS A 60 -11.71 11.22 -15.40
C LYS A 60 -12.10 12.69 -15.61
N LEU A 61 -11.87 13.55 -14.62
CA LEU A 61 -12.17 14.98 -14.70
C LEU A 61 -11.40 15.66 -15.84
N ARG A 62 -10.12 15.31 -16.02
CA ARG A 62 -9.28 15.86 -17.10
C ARG A 62 -9.74 15.39 -18.47
N ILE A 63 -10.11 14.12 -18.61
CA ILE A 63 -10.70 13.59 -19.85
C ILE A 63 -12.01 14.33 -20.17
N GLU A 64 -12.86 14.58 -19.18
CA GLU A 64 -14.09 15.37 -19.35
C GLU A 64 -13.78 16.82 -19.78
N ALA A 65 -12.75 17.44 -19.19
CA ALA A 65 -12.31 18.78 -19.56
C ALA A 65 -11.79 18.86 -21.00
N VAL A 66 -10.94 17.91 -21.42
CA VAL A 66 -10.44 17.83 -22.81
C VAL A 66 -11.60 17.66 -23.80
N ARG A 67 -12.57 16.79 -23.49
CA ARG A 67 -13.76 16.59 -24.35
C ARG A 67 -14.63 17.84 -24.47
N THR A 68 -14.61 18.71 -23.46
CA THR A 68 -15.39 19.96 -23.44
C THR A 68 -14.71 21.09 -24.20
N LEU A 69 -13.37 21.15 -24.17
CA LEU A 69 -12.58 22.17 -24.87
C LEU A 69 -12.56 22.00 -26.40
N GLY A 70 -12.66 20.77 -26.91
CA GLY A 70 -12.57 20.51 -28.35
C GLY A 70 -11.20 20.85 -28.95
N ASP A 71 -11.13 21.10 -30.26
CA ASP A 71 -9.89 21.44 -30.99
C ASP A 71 -9.44 22.91 -30.82
N GLU A 72 -10.17 23.71 -30.03
CA GLU A 72 -9.95 25.15 -29.96
C GLU A 72 -8.73 25.55 -29.14
N ASP A 73 -8.28 24.69 -28.22
CA ASP A 73 -7.19 25.03 -27.29
C ASP A 73 -6.18 23.87 -27.12
N THR A 74 -5.30 23.75 -28.12
CA THR A 74 -4.29 22.68 -28.20
C THR A 74 -3.32 22.71 -27.01
N GLU A 75 -2.95 23.90 -26.51
CA GLU A 75 -2.01 24.03 -25.39
C GLU A 75 -2.60 23.47 -24.09
N ILE A 76 -3.85 23.82 -23.78
CA ILE A 76 -4.55 23.31 -22.59
C ILE A 76 -4.75 21.80 -22.71
N THR A 77 -5.09 21.31 -23.90
CA THR A 77 -5.25 19.88 -24.16
C THR A 77 -3.95 19.12 -23.94
N THR A 78 -2.82 19.61 -24.47
CA THR A 78 -1.51 19.01 -24.23
C THR A 78 -1.16 18.97 -22.74
N ARG A 79 -1.44 20.04 -21.98
CA ARG A 79 -1.22 20.06 -20.53
C ARG A 79 -2.06 19.00 -19.82
N TYR A 80 -3.36 18.89 -20.12
CA TYR A 80 -4.21 17.88 -19.48
C TYR A 80 -3.82 16.45 -19.83
N LEU A 81 -3.35 16.19 -21.06
CA LEU A 81 -2.81 14.88 -21.43
C LEU A 81 -1.56 14.53 -20.62
N ALA A 82 -0.63 15.47 -20.44
CA ALA A 82 0.55 15.27 -19.60
C ALA A 82 0.17 15.02 -18.12
N GLU A 83 -0.84 15.73 -17.63
CA GLU A 83 -1.33 15.51 -16.27
C GLU A 83 -2.05 14.16 -16.10
N ILE A 84 -2.77 13.67 -17.12
CA ILE A 84 -3.35 12.32 -17.14
C ILE A 84 -2.25 11.27 -17.09
N GLU A 85 -1.21 11.43 -17.90
CA GLU A 85 -0.04 10.53 -17.91
C GLU A 85 0.62 10.46 -16.52
N SER A 86 0.81 11.61 -15.87
CA SER A 86 1.37 11.66 -14.51
C SER A 86 0.51 10.91 -13.47
N GLU A 87 -0.82 10.93 -13.58
CA GLU A 87 -1.69 10.17 -12.68
C GLU A 87 -1.68 8.67 -12.98
N ALA A 88 -1.56 8.29 -14.26
CA ALA A 88 -1.38 6.90 -14.65
C ALA A 88 -0.07 6.34 -14.08
N ASP A 89 1.02 7.12 -14.15
CA ASP A 89 2.28 6.77 -13.51
C ASP A 89 2.16 6.67 -11.98
N ARG A 90 1.37 7.56 -11.35
CA ARG A 90 1.07 7.48 -9.91
C ARG A 90 0.33 6.20 -9.56
N LEU A 91 -0.67 5.83 -10.35
CA LEU A 91 -1.42 4.57 -10.19
C LEU A 91 -0.50 3.35 -10.31
N THR A 92 0.40 3.33 -11.31
CA THR A 92 1.39 2.27 -11.47
C THR A 92 2.31 2.16 -10.25
N ARG A 93 2.83 3.29 -9.73
CA ARG A 93 3.66 3.29 -8.52
C ARG A 93 2.89 2.77 -7.30
N LEU A 94 1.64 3.20 -7.10
CA LEU A 94 0.79 2.70 -6.02
C LEU A 94 0.55 1.20 -6.14
N ALA A 95 0.24 0.70 -7.34
CA ALA A 95 0.04 -0.72 -7.57
C ALA A 95 1.29 -1.54 -7.21
N ASN A 96 2.48 -1.07 -7.59
CA ASN A 96 3.74 -1.72 -7.22
C ASN A 96 3.96 -1.71 -5.71
N GLN A 97 3.72 -0.58 -5.02
CA GLN A 97 3.84 -0.49 -3.57
C GLN A 97 2.89 -1.45 -2.84
N LEU A 98 1.67 -1.66 -3.35
CA LEU A 98 0.73 -2.63 -2.80
C LEU A 98 1.21 -4.07 -3.02
N LEU A 99 1.80 -4.38 -4.18
CA LEU A 99 2.40 -5.69 -4.46
C LEU A 99 3.61 -5.96 -3.57
N ASP A 100 4.47 -4.97 -3.36
CA ASP A 100 5.63 -5.06 -2.48
C ASP A 100 5.19 -5.33 -1.04
N LEU A 101 4.17 -4.61 -0.55
CA LEU A 101 3.64 -4.84 0.80
C LEU A 101 3.05 -6.23 0.95
N ALA A 102 2.29 -6.71 -0.03
CA ALA A 102 1.74 -8.07 -0.02
C ALA A 102 2.84 -9.14 0.01
N HIS A 103 3.97 -8.92 -0.66
CA HIS A 103 5.12 -9.83 -0.59
C HIS A 103 5.77 -9.82 0.80
N LEU A 104 5.93 -8.64 1.42
CA LEU A 104 6.48 -8.52 2.76
C LEU A 104 5.61 -9.21 3.81
N GLU A 105 4.28 -9.04 3.73
CA GLU A 105 3.32 -9.70 4.65
C GLU A 105 3.28 -11.22 4.47
N SER A 106 3.56 -11.73 3.26
CA SER A 106 3.60 -13.17 2.99
C SER A 106 4.80 -13.91 3.61
N GLY A 107 5.64 -13.21 4.36
CA GLY A 107 6.84 -13.79 4.98
C GLY A 107 7.93 -14.10 3.96
N GLY A 108 7.97 -13.33 2.85
CA GLY A 108 9.04 -13.42 1.86
C GLY A 108 10.39 -13.44 2.55
N VAL A 109 11.21 -14.44 2.23
CA VAL A 109 12.53 -14.67 2.83
C VAL A 109 13.30 -13.36 2.78
N LEU A 110 13.45 -12.69 3.93
CA LEU A 110 14.43 -11.64 4.08
C LEU A 110 15.76 -12.32 3.80
N THR A 111 16.38 -11.97 2.67
CA THR A 111 17.74 -12.40 2.41
C THR A 111 18.60 -12.00 3.61
N PRO A 112 19.53 -12.86 4.05
CA PRO A 112 20.42 -12.53 5.16
C PRO A 112 21.05 -11.15 4.91
N ALA A 113 20.99 -10.26 5.90
CA ALA A 113 21.58 -8.95 5.77
C ALA A 113 23.09 -9.11 5.58
N GLU A 114 23.60 -8.70 4.42
CA GLU A 114 25.03 -8.68 4.13
C GLU A 114 25.58 -7.27 4.35
N ALA A 115 26.77 -7.19 4.95
CA ALA A 115 27.49 -5.93 5.11
C ALA A 115 27.81 -5.36 3.72
N THR A 116 27.15 -4.25 3.36
CA THR A 116 27.27 -3.60 2.06
C THR A 116 27.78 -2.18 2.23
N ASP A 117 28.71 -1.75 1.38
CA ASP A 117 29.17 -0.36 1.35
C ASP A 117 28.06 0.55 0.79
N ILE A 118 27.62 1.50 1.61
CA ILE A 118 26.57 2.46 1.26
C ILE A 118 27.12 3.69 0.53
N ALA A 119 28.44 3.90 0.51
CA ALA A 119 29.04 5.07 -0.11
C ALA A 119 28.70 5.20 -1.61
N PRO A 120 28.71 4.12 -2.43
CA PRO A 120 28.32 4.20 -3.84
C PRO A 120 26.87 4.65 -4.04
N ALA A 121 25.94 4.12 -3.25
CA ALA A 121 24.52 4.48 -3.33
C ALA A 121 24.28 5.96 -2.95
N LEU A 122 24.99 6.45 -1.92
CA LEU A 122 24.96 7.85 -1.52
C LEU A 122 25.49 8.77 -2.61
N HIS A 123 26.61 8.44 -3.24
CA HIS A 123 27.17 9.24 -4.34
C HIS A 123 26.23 9.28 -5.55
N GLN A 124 25.66 8.14 -5.94
CA GLN A 124 24.69 8.10 -7.05
C GLN A 124 23.47 8.98 -6.76
N THR A 125 22.94 8.91 -5.54
CA THR A 125 21.79 9.73 -5.12
C THR A 125 22.15 11.21 -5.09
N ALA A 126 23.34 11.56 -4.59
CA ALA A 126 23.84 12.93 -4.55
C ALA A 126 23.97 13.52 -5.96
N GLU A 127 24.48 12.78 -6.93
CA GLU A 127 24.57 13.22 -8.33
C GLU A 127 23.19 13.48 -8.95
N ILE A 128 22.23 12.58 -8.73
CA ILE A 128 20.85 12.76 -9.21
C ILE A 128 20.23 14.03 -8.61
N MET A 129 20.42 14.26 -7.32
CA MET A 129 19.88 15.44 -6.63
C MET A 129 20.59 16.72 -7.06
N ARG A 130 21.91 16.68 -7.29
CA ARG A 130 22.68 17.81 -7.79
C ARG A 130 22.19 18.27 -9.16
N LEU A 131 21.88 17.35 -10.06
CA LEU A 131 21.29 17.68 -11.37
C LEU A 131 19.91 18.36 -11.23
N ARG A 132 19.11 17.95 -10.24
CA ARG A 132 17.81 18.59 -9.95
C ARG A 132 17.97 19.97 -9.30
N ALA A 133 18.91 20.11 -8.37
CA ALA A 133 19.21 21.37 -7.69
C ALA A 133 19.67 22.44 -8.69
N GLN A 134 20.59 22.08 -9.60
CA GLN A 134 21.03 22.97 -10.68
C GLN A 134 19.89 23.45 -11.59
N ARG A 135 18.92 22.58 -11.90
CA ARG A 135 17.72 22.96 -12.67
C ARG A 135 16.76 23.85 -11.88
N ALA A 136 16.75 23.72 -10.55
CA ALA A 136 15.95 24.53 -9.64
C ALA A 136 16.64 25.83 -9.21
N GLY A 137 17.90 26.05 -9.59
CA GLY A 137 18.68 27.24 -9.25
C GLY A 137 19.22 27.26 -7.81
N VAL A 138 19.32 26.11 -7.15
CA VAL A 138 19.85 25.94 -5.78
C VAL A 138 21.13 25.11 -5.81
#